data_AF-A0A7X7XZL2-F1
#
_entry.id   AF-A0A7X7XZL2-F1
#
_cell.length_a   1.000
_cell.length_b   1.000
_cell.length_c   1.000
_cell.angle_alpha   90.00
_cell.angle_beta   90.00
_cell.angle_gamma   90.00
#
_symmetry.space_group_name_H-M   'P 1'
#
loop_
_entity.id
_entity.type
_entity.pdbx_description
1 polymer ?
#
loop_
_entity_poly.entity_id
_entity_poly.type
_entity_poly.pdbx_seq_one_letter_code
_entity_poly.pdbx_strand_id
1 'polypeptide(L)'
;MTWSYSGYPANSDLDKYRFIIGDTDENDKLLLDAEINYILDTFDEHNLRLYNLYQRISDKFARDIKKSLGPQSEDPTSRQQYYADKASYYKQLCSTSGVSVPKYSYRKVFRKGMHNNV
;
A
#
# COMPACT_ATOMS: atom_id res chain seq x y z
N MET A 1 -10.54 -18.52 12.18
CA MET A 1 -10.36 -17.07 11.97
C MET A 1 -9.36 -16.54 12.98
N THR A 2 -8.15 -17.09 12.96
CA THR A 2 -7.04 -16.71 13.83
C THR A 2 -6.05 -15.95 12.96
N TRP A 3 -5.14 -15.17 13.56
CA TRP A 3 -3.98 -14.63 12.85
C TRP A 3 -2.89 -15.68 12.90
N SER A 4 -2.28 -16.03 11.78
CA SER A 4 -1.15 -16.96 11.74
C SER A 4 -0.08 -16.49 10.78
N TYR A 5 1.19 -16.68 11.15
CA TYR A 5 2.32 -16.47 10.28
C TYR A 5 3.38 -17.52 10.59
N SER A 6 3.75 -18.34 9.60
CA SER A 6 4.64 -19.49 9.82
C SER A 6 6.13 -19.10 9.88
N GLY A 7 6.48 -17.84 9.62
CA GLY A 7 7.87 -17.39 9.47
C GLY A 7 8.52 -17.72 8.12
N TYR A 8 7.82 -18.43 7.22
CA TYR A 8 8.33 -18.86 5.93
C TYR A 8 7.39 -18.40 4.79
N PRO A 9 7.68 -17.28 4.12
CA PRO A 9 6.82 -16.71 3.07
C PRO A 9 6.56 -17.63 1.87
N ALA A 10 7.35 -18.69 1.69
CA ALA A 10 7.18 -19.65 0.60
C ALA A 10 6.19 -20.77 0.93
N ASN A 11 5.79 -20.95 2.19
CA ASN A 11 4.92 -22.06 2.62
C ASN A 11 3.48 -21.87 2.16
N SER A 12 2.98 -20.63 2.14
CA SER A 12 1.61 -20.32 1.76
C SER A 12 1.52 -18.92 1.15
N ASP A 13 0.52 -18.70 0.28
CA ASP A 13 0.24 -17.36 -0.23
C ASP A 13 -0.16 -16.40 0.92
N LEU A 14 -0.81 -16.90 1.96
CA LEU A 14 -1.11 -16.11 3.15
C LEU A 14 0.18 -15.59 3.81
N ASP A 15 1.16 -16.47 4.08
CA ASP A 15 2.45 -16.08 4.65
C ASP A 15 3.22 -15.12 3.72
N LYS A 16 3.16 -15.35 2.41
CA LYS A 16 3.75 -14.47 1.40
C LYS A 16 3.21 -13.06 1.48
N TYR A 17 1.89 -12.90 1.49
CA TYR A 17 1.27 -11.57 1.50
C TYR A 17 1.41 -10.89 2.86
N ARG A 18 1.36 -11.64 3.97
CA ARG A 18 1.72 -11.13 5.31
C ARG A 18 3.12 -10.55 5.36
N PHE A 19 4.10 -11.27 4.81
CA PHE A 19 5.47 -10.80 4.72
C PHE A 19 5.59 -9.50 3.90
N ILE A 20 4.90 -9.42 2.75
CA ILE A 20 4.96 -8.24 1.87
C ILE A 20 4.35 -7.00 2.55
N ILE A 21 3.22 -7.15 3.24
CA ILE A 21 2.55 -6.02 3.91
C ILE A 21 3.17 -5.66 5.26
N GLY A 22 4.08 -6.49 5.78
CA GLY A 22 4.72 -6.33 7.08
C GLY A 22 3.87 -6.79 8.27
N ASP A 23 2.86 -7.63 8.04
CA ASP A 23 1.98 -8.20 9.07
C ASP A 23 2.52 -9.54 9.60
N THR A 24 3.71 -9.48 10.21
CA THR A 24 4.47 -10.64 10.67
C THR A 24 4.62 -10.72 12.19
N ASP A 25 4.27 -9.66 12.92
CA ASP A 25 4.32 -9.62 14.38
C ASP A 25 2.97 -10.03 14.97
N GLU A 26 2.97 -11.06 15.82
CA GLU A 26 1.77 -11.53 16.49
C GLU A 26 1.21 -10.49 17.49
N ASN A 27 2.03 -9.58 18.00
CA ASN A 27 1.58 -8.57 18.96
C ASN A 27 0.98 -7.33 18.29
N ASP A 28 1.30 -7.08 17.00
CA ASP A 28 0.80 -5.96 16.21
C ASP A 28 0.12 -6.46 14.92
N LYS A 29 -0.96 -7.22 15.10
CA LYS A 29 -1.73 -7.84 14.03
C LYS A 29 -2.40 -6.75 13.17
N LEU A 30 -2.06 -6.67 11.89
CA LEU A 30 -2.69 -5.71 10.97
C LEU A 30 -4.02 -6.22 10.43
N LEU A 31 -4.04 -7.44 9.89
CA LEU A 31 -5.20 -8.09 9.28
C LEU A 31 -5.36 -9.54 9.78
N LEU A 32 -6.59 -10.04 9.78
CA LEU A 32 -6.89 -11.44 10.08
C LEU A 32 -6.67 -12.33 8.84
N ASP A 33 -6.40 -13.62 9.07
CA ASP A 33 -6.19 -14.59 7.98
C ASP A 33 -7.37 -14.62 7.00
N ALA A 34 -8.60 -14.50 7.52
CA ALA A 34 -9.82 -14.50 6.71
C ALA A 34 -9.93 -13.25 5.81
N GLU A 35 -9.44 -12.09 6.26
CA GLU A 35 -9.47 -10.86 5.46
C GLU A 35 -8.46 -10.92 4.31
N ILE A 36 -7.28 -11.48 4.57
CA ILE A 36 -6.26 -11.68 3.55
C ILE A 36 -6.77 -12.71 2.53
N ASN A 37 -7.25 -13.87 2.97
CA ASN A 37 -7.77 -14.90 2.07
C ASN A 37 -8.92 -14.39 1.22
N TYR A 38 -9.85 -13.61 1.79
CA TYR A 38 -10.92 -12.97 1.01
C TYR A 38 -10.37 -12.13 -0.16
N ILE A 39 -9.31 -11.34 0.06
CA ILE A 39 -8.71 -10.53 -1.01
C ILE A 39 -8.00 -11.41 -2.04
N LEU A 40 -7.32 -12.48 -1.59
CA LEU A 40 -6.65 -13.43 -2.48
C LEU A 40 -7.64 -14.19 -3.36
N ASP A 41 -8.80 -14.55 -2.80
CA ASP A 41 -9.87 -15.27 -3.51
C ASP A 41 -10.67 -14.34 -4.44
N THR A 42 -10.74 -13.03 -4.13
CA THR A 42 -11.53 -12.06 -4.91
C THR A 42 -10.77 -11.54 -6.14
N PHE A 43 -9.46 -11.40 -6.05
CA PHE A 43 -8.64 -10.79 -7.11
C PHE A 43 -7.51 -11.73 -7.49
N ASP A 44 -7.24 -11.91 -8.79
CA ASP A 44 -6.10 -12.72 -9.24
C ASP A 44 -4.81 -11.90 -9.38
N GLU A 45 -4.97 -10.64 -9.77
CA GLU A 45 -3.84 -9.75 -10.08
C GLU A 45 -3.05 -9.35 -8.84
N HIS A 46 -1.73 -9.58 -8.87
CA HIS A 46 -0.84 -9.35 -7.74
C HIS A 46 -0.89 -7.89 -7.23
N ASN A 47 -0.81 -6.92 -8.15
CA ASN A 47 -0.84 -5.51 -7.81
C ASN A 47 -2.21 -5.08 -7.25
N LEU A 48 -3.29 -5.69 -7.74
CA LEU A 48 -4.65 -5.40 -7.27
C LEU A 48 -4.87 -5.94 -5.87
N ARG A 49 -4.36 -7.13 -5.56
CA ARG A 49 -4.32 -7.69 -4.19
C ARG A 49 -3.59 -6.74 -3.24
N LEU A 50 -2.40 -6.27 -3.61
CA LEU A 50 -1.61 -5.35 -2.77
C LEU A 50 -2.28 -3.99 -2.58
N TYR A 51 -2.88 -3.42 -3.63
CA TYR A 51 -3.67 -2.21 -3.52
C TYR A 51 -4.77 -2.37 -2.45
N ASN A 52 -5.56 -3.44 -2.55
CA ASN A 52 -6.66 -3.68 -1.61
C ASN A 52 -6.16 -3.93 -0.19
N LEU A 53 -5.10 -4.73 -0.01
CA LEU A 53 -4.51 -4.99 1.31
C LEU A 53 -4.03 -3.69 1.98
N TYR A 54 -3.21 -2.89 1.29
CA TYR A 54 -2.70 -1.64 1.85
C TYR A 54 -3.80 -0.61 2.10
N GLN A 55 -4.84 -0.56 1.26
CA GLN A 55 -6.01 0.29 1.48
C GLN A 55 -6.72 -0.08 2.78
N ARG A 56 -6.97 -1.38 3.04
CA ARG A 56 -7.63 -1.83 4.29
C ARG A 56 -6.83 -1.51 5.54
N ILE A 57 -5.50 -1.62 5.46
CA ILE A 57 -4.62 -1.25 6.57
C ILE A 57 -4.66 0.27 6.79
N SER A 58 -4.64 1.08 5.72
CA SER A 58 -4.80 2.54 5.84
C SER A 58 -6.16 2.90 6.47
N ASP A 59 -7.24 2.26 6.04
CA ASP A 59 -8.59 2.47 6.59
C ASP A 59 -8.66 2.08 8.08
N LYS A 60 -7.88 1.08 8.51
CA LYS A 60 -7.77 0.70 9.93
C LYS A 60 -7.17 1.85 10.75
N PHE A 61 -6.02 2.38 10.33
CA PHE A 61 -5.34 3.48 11.02
C PHE A 61 -6.07 4.82 10.88
N ALA A 62 -6.88 5.00 9.84
CA ALA A 62 -7.72 6.19 9.68
C ALA A 62 -8.81 6.32 10.76
N ARG A 63 -9.18 5.21 11.41
CA ARG A 63 -10.10 5.22 12.57
C ARG A 63 -9.42 5.64 13.87
N ASP A 64 -8.09 5.60 13.92
CA ASP A 64 -7.35 5.96 15.12
C ASP A 64 -7.21 7.47 15.21
N ILE A 65 -7.38 7.98 16.43
CA ILE A 65 -7.23 9.40 16.74
C ILE A 65 -5.89 9.64 17.42
N LYS A 66 -5.35 10.86 17.29
CA LYS A 66 -4.19 11.28 18.07
C LYS A 66 -4.55 11.27 19.56
N LYS A 67 -3.74 10.59 20.37
CA LYS A 67 -3.96 10.48 21.82
C LYS A 67 -2.71 10.96 22.55
N SER A 68 -2.92 11.65 23.67
CA SER A 68 -1.85 12.05 24.57
C SER A 68 -2.28 11.74 26.00
N LEU A 69 -1.41 11.05 26.73
CA LEU A 69 -1.55 10.72 28.14
C LEU A 69 -0.26 11.14 28.86
N GLY A 70 -0.25 12.38 29.37
CA GLY A 70 0.94 12.97 29.99
C GLY A 70 2.10 13.05 28.98
N PRO A 71 3.30 12.51 29.29
CA PRO A 71 4.44 12.54 28.38
C PRO A 71 4.33 11.56 27.20
N GLN A 72 3.40 10.59 27.27
CA GLN A 72 3.19 9.63 26.19
C GLN A 72 2.22 10.22 25.17
N SER A 73 2.60 10.19 23.89
CA SER A 73 1.72 10.58 22.79
C SER A 73 1.81 9.55 21.68
N GLU A 74 0.67 9.32 21.03
CA GLU A 74 0.53 8.42 19.89
C GLU A 74 -0.15 9.18 18.75
N ASP A 75 0.52 9.21 17.60
CA ASP A 75 0.01 9.83 16.38
C ASP A 75 -0.02 8.80 15.24
N PRO A 76 -1.20 8.29 14.86
CA PRO A 76 -1.34 7.31 13.79
C PRO A 76 -1.19 7.91 12.38
N THR A 77 -1.16 9.25 12.24
CA THR A 77 -1.23 9.94 10.93
C THR A 77 -0.11 9.48 9.99
N SER A 78 1.14 9.45 10.46
CA SER A 78 2.28 9.06 9.62
C SER A 78 2.18 7.61 9.15
N ARG A 79 1.65 6.74 10.00
CA ARG A 79 1.44 5.32 9.69
C ARG A 79 0.31 5.15 8.67
N GLN A 80 -0.82 5.85 8.87
CA GLN A 80 -1.93 5.86 7.92
C GLN A 80 -1.48 6.36 6.54
N GLN A 81 -0.68 7.44 6.50
CA GLN A 81 -0.16 8.01 5.26
C GLN A 81 0.76 7.03 4.53
N TYR A 82 1.67 6.36 5.24
CA TYR A 82 2.54 5.33 4.66
C TYR A 82 1.74 4.27 3.90
N TYR A 83 0.69 3.73 4.52
CA TYR A 83 -0.15 2.71 3.88
C TYR A 83 -1.00 3.28 2.74
N ALA A 84 -1.48 4.51 2.85
CA ALA A 84 -2.20 5.21 1.77
C ALA A 84 -1.31 5.43 0.53
N ASP A 85 -0.04 5.78 0.74
CA ASP A 85 0.93 5.99 -0.33
C ASP A 85 1.26 4.68 -1.04
N LYS A 86 1.43 3.58 -0.28
CA LYS A 86 1.61 2.23 -0.84
C LYS A 86 0.40 1.79 -1.65
N ALA A 87 -0.81 1.98 -1.14
CA ALA A 87 -2.04 1.69 -1.90
C ALA A 87 -2.09 2.49 -3.21
N SER A 88 -1.79 3.79 -3.14
CA SER A 88 -1.76 4.67 -4.31
C SER A 88 -0.73 4.23 -5.36
N TYR A 89 0.45 3.79 -4.92
CA TYR A 89 1.49 3.24 -5.80
C TYR A 89 1.00 2.00 -6.56
N TYR A 90 0.45 1.00 -5.87
CA TYR A 90 -0.03 -0.22 -6.54
C TYR A 90 -1.27 0.03 -7.42
N LYS A 91 -2.13 0.99 -7.04
CA LYS A 91 -3.23 1.44 -7.89
C LYS A 91 -2.73 2.04 -9.20
N GLN A 92 -1.66 2.86 -9.14
CA GLN A 92 -1.04 3.41 -10.36
C GLN A 92 -0.50 2.30 -11.26
N LEU A 93 0.20 1.31 -10.69
CA LEU A 93 0.71 0.15 -11.44
C LEU A 93 -0.39 -0.67 -12.13
N CYS A 94 -1.56 -0.79 -11.52
CA CYS A 94 -2.71 -1.46 -12.15
C CYS A 94 -3.19 -0.68 -13.39
N SER A 95 -3.15 0.66 -13.34
CA SER A 95 -3.61 1.53 -14.43
C SER A 95 -2.60 1.67 -15.57
N THR A 96 -1.29 1.56 -15.31
CA THR A 96 -0.25 1.75 -16.32
C THR A 96 -0.02 0.55 -17.23
N SER A 97 -0.60 -0.62 -16.96
CA SER A 97 -0.44 -1.84 -17.77
C SER A 97 -0.98 -1.74 -19.21
N GLY A 98 -1.57 -0.61 -19.63
CA GLY A 98 -2.15 -0.43 -20.97
C GLY A 98 -1.60 0.68 -21.85
N VAL A 99 -0.92 1.70 -21.29
CA VAL A 99 -0.43 2.85 -22.10
C VAL A 99 0.88 3.39 -21.53
N SER A 100 1.99 3.07 -22.19
CA SER A 100 3.26 3.79 -21.99
C SER A 100 3.15 5.17 -22.64
N VAL A 101 2.63 6.14 -21.90
CA VAL A 101 2.75 7.54 -22.32
C VAL A 101 4.18 8.00 -22.04
N PRO A 102 4.96 8.44 -23.05
CA PRO A 102 6.29 8.95 -22.81
C PRO A 102 6.20 10.14 -21.85
N LYS A 103 6.97 10.09 -20.76
CA LYS A 103 7.07 11.19 -19.79
C LYS A 103 7.83 12.35 -20.45
N TYR A 104 7.14 13.11 -21.29
CA TYR A 104 7.72 14.28 -21.94
C TYR A 104 8.02 15.33 -20.86
N SER A 105 9.28 15.40 -20.44
CA SER A 105 9.80 16.52 -19.65
C SER A 105 9.94 17.73 -20.59
N TYR A 106 8.82 18.31 -21.02
CA TYR A 106 8.89 19.61 -21.66
C TYR A 106 9.26 20.64 -20.60
N ARG A 107 10.32 21.42 -20.86
CA ARG A 107 10.55 22.66 -20.11
C ARG A 107 9.26 23.47 -20.20
N LYS A 108 8.72 23.95 -19.09
CA LYS A 108 7.53 24.82 -19.07
C LYS A 108 7.86 26.11 -19.83
N VAL A 109 7.67 26.10 -21.13
CA VAL A 109 7.81 27.26 -22.01
C VAL A 109 6.41 27.64 -22.46
N PHE A 110 6.16 28.94 -22.55
CA PHE A 110 4.84 29.46 -22.87
C PHE A 110 4.37 29.06 -24.27
N ARG A 111 5.27 28.66 -25.19
CA ARG A 111 4.97 28.26 -26.57
C ARG A 111 5.94 27.20 -27.11
N LYS A 112 5.41 26.25 -27.90
CA LYS A 112 6.18 25.22 -28.64
C LYS A 112 7.07 25.90 -29.70
N GLY A 113 8.39 25.65 -29.69
CA GLY A 113 9.34 26.26 -30.63
C GLY A 113 10.36 27.24 -30.02
N MET A 114 10.25 27.62 -28.74
CA MET A 114 11.24 28.46 -28.05
C MET A 114 12.40 27.65 -27.44
N HIS A 115 12.98 26.75 -28.22
CA HIS A 115 14.22 26.06 -27.85
C HIS A 115 15.37 26.97 -28.28
N ASN A 116 16.31 27.26 -27.39
CA ASN A 116 17.40 28.21 -27.64
C ASN A 116 18.11 27.90 -28.99
N ASN A 117 18.04 28.85 -29.93
CA ASN A 117 19.00 28.94 -31.02
C ASN A 117 20.30 29.46 -30.39
N VAL A 118 21.26 28.57 -30.14
CA VAL A 118 22.67 28.93 -29.94
C VAL A 118 23.49 28.12 -30.93
#